data_AF-A0A2I0PA69-F1
#
_entry.id   AF-A0A2I0PA69-F1
#
_cell.length_a   1.000
_cell.length_b   1.000
_cell.length_c   1.000
_cell.angle_alpha   90.00
_cell.angle_beta   90.00
_cell.angle_gamma   90.00
#
_symmetry.space_group_name_H-M   'P 1'
#
loop_
_entity.id
_entity.type
_entity.pdbx_description
1 polymer ?
#
loop_
_entity_poly.entity_id
_entity_poly.type
_entity_poly.pdbx_seq_one_letter_code
_entity_poly.pdbx_strand_id
1 'polypeptide(L)'
;MNISRLKYRVEVLSDHDGIKRYGPFNEQKAREFFEVEESLGGTARIARLEEGIRETWKVITECGDWGGHEKGPREAKRVEVQPQ
;
A
#
# COMPACT_ATOMS: atom_id res chain seq x y z
N MET A 1 -6.53 13.14 -20.50
CA MET A 1 -6.16 12.55 -19.20
C MET A 1 -6.09 11.04 -19.40
N ASN A 2 -4.91 10.43 -19.32
CA ASN A 2 -4.71 9.01 -19.69
C ASN A 2 -5.05 8.13 -18.47
N ILE A 3 -6.27 7.61 -18.44
CA ILE A 3 -6.83 6.81 -17.33
C ILE A 3 -5.98 5.55 -17.06
N SER A 4 -5.22 5.09 -18.07
CA SER A 4 -4.25 3.98 -18.01
C SER A 4 -3.08 4.18 -17.04
N ARG A 5 -2.93 5.36 -16.45
CA ARG A 5 -1.93 5.66 -15.39
C ARG A 5 -2.50 5.58 -13.98
N LEU A 6 -3.81 5.43 -13.82
CA LEU A 6 -4.48 5.37 -12.52
C LEU A 6 -4.41 3.94 -11.94
N LYS A 7 -3.20 3.48 -11.63
CA LYS A 7 -2.92 2.13 -11.15
C LYS A 7 -2.59 2.08 -9.66
N TYR A 8 -2.76 3.17 -8.93
CA TYR A 8 -2.37 3.24 -7.53
C TYR A 8 -3.59 3.47 -6.66
N ARG A 9 -3.60 2.93 -5.45
CA ARG A 9 -4.56 3.25 -4.40
C ARG A 9 -3.82 3.41 -3.09
N VAL A 10 -4.34 4.23 -2.20
CA VAL A 10 -3.85 4.33 -0.82
C VAL A 10 -4.85 3.65 0.09
N GLU A 11 -4.38 2.75 0.94
CA GLU A 11 -5.17 2.13 1.98
C GLU A 11 -4.75 2.74 3.32
N VAL A 12 -5.72 3.19 4.13
CA VAL A 12 -5.48 3.78 5.44
C VAL A 12 -6.21 2.93 6.46
N LEU A 13 -5.51 2.52 7.51
CA LEU A 13 -6.09 1.86 8.66
C LEU A 13 -6.72 2.92 9.56
N SER A 14 -8.04 2.81 9.76
CA SER A 14 -8.80 3.72 10.60
C SER A 14 -9.17 3.01 11.90
N ASP A 15 -8.96 3.66 13.05
CA ASP A 15 -9.20 3.09 14.38
C ASP A 15 -10.61 2.53 14.61
N HIS A 16 -11.60 3.04 13.88
CA HIS A 16 -13.02 2.70 14.07
C HIS A 16 -13.64 1.84 12.95
N ASP A 17 -13.11 1.89 11.71
CA ASP A 17 -13.83 1.44 10.50
C ASP A 17 -13.03 0.46 9.62
N GLY A 18 -11.88 -0.02 10.11
CA GLY A 18 -11.01 -0.91 9.34
C GLY A 18 -10.26 -0.18 8.23
N ILE A 19 -10.05 -0.86 7.09
CA ILE A 19 -9.18 -0.37 6.00
C ILE A 19 -9.99 0.48 5.02
N LYS A 20 -9.75 1.80 5.03
CA LYS A 20 -10.27 2.75 4.04
C LYS A 20 -9.41 2.70 2.78
N ARG A 21 -10.02 2.70 1.61
CA ARG A 21 -9.31 2.62 0.31
C ARG A 21 -9.60 3.85 -0.53
N TYR A 22 -8.55 4.57 -0.91
CA TYR A 22 -8.60 5.80 -1.67
C TYR A 22 -7.97 5.59 -3.05
N GLY A 23 -8.64 6.07 -4.10
CA GLY A 23 -8.16 5.97 -5.47
C GLY A 23 -9.27 5.57 -6.45
N PRO A 24 -8.92 5.17 -7.68
CA PRO A 24 -7.55 5.01 -8.18
C PRO A 24 -6.83 6.35 -8.48
N PHE A 25 -5.53 6.38 -8.26
CA PHE A 25 -4.61 7.51 -8.42
C PHE A 25 -3.47 7.17 -9.39
N ASN A 26 -2.80 8.21 -9.89
CA ASN A 26 -1.46 8.06 -10.47
C ASN A 26 -0.43 7.91 -9.33
N GLU A 27 0.81 7.56 -9.67
CA GLU A 27 1.89 7.34 -8.68
C GLU A 27 2.15 8.57 -7.82
N GLN A 28 2.28 9.74 -8.46
CA GLN A 28 2.58 11.00 -7.78
C GLN A 28 1.53 11.32 -6.72
N LYS A 29 0.25 11.32 -7.09
CA LYS A 29 -0.87 11.64 -6.19
C LYS A 29 -1.04 10.61 -5.08
N ALA A 30 -0.81 9.33 -5.36
CA ALA A 30 -0.82 8.30 -4.32
C ALA A 30 0.29 8.52 -3.30
N ARG A 31 1.47 8.96 -3.76
CA ARG A 31 2.61 9.27 -2.90
C ARG A 31 2.37 10.52 -2.05
N GLU A 32 1.88 11.60 -2.66
CA GLU A 32 1.53 12.83 -1.95
C GLU A 32 0.51 12.55 -0.83
N PHE A 33 -0.52 11.73 -1.10
CA PHE A 33 -1.50 11.36 -0.09
C PHE A 33 -0.86 10.53 1.03
N PHE A 34 -0.04 9.53 0.67
CA PHE A 34 0.63 8.68 1.63
C PHE A 34 1.57 9.47 2.56
N GLU A 35 2.34 10.42 2.02
CA GLU A 35 3.25 11.27 2.78
C GLU A 35 2.51 12.15 3.80
N VAL A 36 1.29 12.61 3.45
CA VAL A 36 0.43 13.33 4.40
C VAL A 36 0.00 12.42 5.54
N GLU A 37 -0.51 11.23 5.25
CA GLU A 37 -0.94 10.28 6.29
C GLU A 37 0.23 9.86 7.19
N GLU A 38 1.40 9.56 6.61
CA GLU A 38 2.64 9.26 7.34
C GLU A 38 3.05 10.41 8.27
N SER A 39 3.01 11.65 7.78
CA SER A 39 3.37 12.83 8.56
C SER A 39 2.41 13.08 9.74
N LEU A 40 1.15 12.65 9.61
CA LEU A 40 0.16 12.72 10.69
C LEU A 40 0.30 11.57 11.70
N GLY A 41 1.27 10.66 11.51
CA GLY A 41 1.44 9.46 12.34
C GLY A 41 0.36 8.40 12.09
N GLY A 42 -0.33 8.48 10.94
CA GLY A 42 -1.33 7.51 10.54
C GLY A 42 -0.72 6.19 10.05
N THR A 43 -1.58 5.17 9.93
CA THR A 43 -1.20 3.88 9.36
C THR A 43 -1.73 3.80 7.94
N ALA A 44 -0.85 3.87 6.95
CA ALA A 44 -1.20 3.98 5.54
C ALA A 44 -0.30 3.09 4.67
N ARG A 45 -0.77 2.72 3.48
CA ARG A 45 0.01 1.96 2.48
C ARG A 45 -0.44 2.25 1.07
N ILE A 46 0.49 2.22 0.13
CA ILE A 46 0.22 2.35 -1.30
C ILE A 46 0.15 0.96 -1.90
N ALA A 47 -0.93 0.66 -2.61
CA ALA A 47 -1.05 -0.53 -3.44
C ALA A 47 -1.12 -0.16 -4.92
N ARG A 48 -0.42 -0.93 -5.75
CA ARG A 48 -0.40 -0.82 -7.20
C ARG A 48 -1.20 -1.96 -7.82
N LEU A 49 -2.05 -1.64 -8.77
CA LEU A 49 -2.77 -2.59 -9.62
C LEU A 49 -1.79 -3.19 -10.63
N GLU A 50 -1.58 -4.48 -10.52
CA GLU A 50 -0.86 -5.29 -11.51
C GLU A 50 -1.87 -5.97 -12.43
N GLU A 51 -1.79 -5.64 -13.72
CA GLU A 51 -2.59 -6.23 -14.78
C GLU A 51 -1.85 -7.46 -15.32
N GLY A 52 -2.19 -8.64 -14.80
CA GLY A 52 -1.68 -9.94 -15.27
C GLY A 52 -2.84 -10.86 -15.70
N ILE A 53 -2.72 -12.17 -15.46
CA ILE A 53 -3.82 -13.14 -15.70
C ILE A 53 -5.04 -12.81 -14.81
N ARG A 54 -4.81 -12.19 -13.65
CA ARG A 54 -5.84 -11.64 -12.75
C ARG A 54 -5.38 -10.27 -12.25
N GLU A 55 -6.30 -9.33 -12.22
CA GLU A 55 -6.10 -8.02 -11.61
C GLU A 55 -5.84 -8.19 -10.10
N THR A 56 -4.63 -7.86 -9.66
CA THR A 56 -4.23 -7.98 -8.26
C THR A 56 -3.63 -6.67 -7.76
N TRP A 57 -3.99 -6.29 -6.53
CA TRP A 57 -3.42 -5.12 -5.88
C TRP A 57 -2.23 -5.54 -5.02
N LYS A 58 -1.03 -5.12 -5.39
CA LYS A 58 0.21 -5.39 -4.66
C LYS A 58 0.61 -4.17 -3.84
N VAL A 59 0.82 -4.34 -2.54
CA VAL A 59 1.37 -3.27 -1.69
C VAL A 59 2.82 -3.00 -2.08
N ILE A 60 3.15 -1.74 -2.33
CA ILE A 60 4.50 -1.30 -2.75
C ILE A 60 5.21 -0.43 -1.71
N THR A 61 4.46 0.13 -0.76
CA THR A 61 4.97 1.04 0.29
C THR A 61 3.97 1.03 1.43
N GLU A 62 4.44 1.05 2.68
CA GLU A 62 3.59 1.09 3.88
C GLU A 62 4.27 1.84 5.03
N CYS A 63 3.44 2.37 5.93
CA CYS A 63 3.83 3.02 7.18
C CYS A 63 2.77 2.73 8.27
N GLY A 64 3.20 2.80 9.53
CA GLY A 64 2.38 2.50 10.71
C GLY A 64 2.27 1.00 11.03
N ASP A 65 1.54 0.67 12.09
CA ASP A 65 1.32 -0.70 12.54
C ASP A 65 0.03 -1.26 11.97
N TRP A 66 0.14 -2.20 11.05
CA TRP A 66 -1.00 -2.87 10.42
C TRP A 66 -1.49 -4.09 11.24
N GLY A 67 -0.93 -4.34 12.43
CA GLY A 67 -1.26 -5.38 13.39
C GLY A 67 -2.09 -6.56 12.87
N GLY A 68 -1.45 -7.67 12.48
CA GLY A 68 -2.12 -8.97 12.19
C GLY A 68 -3.20 -8.99 11.10
N HIS A 69 -3.61 -7.83 10.54
CA HIS A 69 -4.51 -7.73 9.39
C HIS A 69 -3.88 -8.29 8.11
N GLU A 70 -2.60 -8.67 8.17
CA GLU A 70 -1.87 -9.39 7.15
C GLU A 70 -1.99 -10.91 7.31
N LYS A 71 -3.00 -11.51 6.68
CA LYS A 71 -2.86 -12.87 6.13
C LYS A 71 -3.23 -12.88 4.64
N GLY A 72 -2.29 -12.40 3.82
CA GLY A 72 -2.23 -12.51 2.36
C GLY A 72 -0.80 -12.21 1.90
N PRO A 73 -0.27 -12.88 0.86
CA PRO A 73 0.95 -13.67 0.98
C PRO A 73 2.24 -12.83 0.95
N ARG A 74 3.05 -13.02 2.01
CA ARG A 74 4.51 -12.91 2.08
C ARG A 74 5.21 -12.51 0.76
N GLU A 75 5.64 -11.26 0.69
CA GLU A 75 7.04 -10.96 0.36
C GLU A 75 7.68 -10.35 1.61
N ALA A 76 7.79 -11.17 2.67
CA ALA A 76 8.81 -10.93 3.67
C ALA A 76 10.15 -11.02 2.94
N LYS A 77 10.72 -9.85 2.63
CA LYS A 77 12.09 -9.72 2.14
C LYS A 77 12.97 -10.59 3.05
N ARG A 78 13.44 -11.71 2.52
CA ARG A 78 14.42 -12.58 3.16
C ARG A 78 15.68 -11.73 3.33
N VAL A 79 15.83 -11.06 4.47
CA VAL A 79 17.12 -10.55 4.89
C VAL A 79 17.87 -11.77 5.36
N GLU A 80 18.55 -12.40 4.40
CA GLU A 80 19.52 -13.45 4.64
C GLU A 80 20.74 -12.79 5.28
N VAL A 81 20.80 -12.80 6.61
CA VAL A 81 22.06 -12.59 7.33
C VAL A 81 22.65 -13.98 7.57
N GLN A 82 23.60 -14.36 6.72
CA GLN A 82 24.40 -15.57 6.88
C GLN A 82 25.29 -15.42 8.13
N PRO A 83 25.29 -16.37 9.08
CA PRO A 83 26.35 -16.46 10.07
C PRO A 83 27.57 -17.17 9.46
N GLN A 84 28.77 -16.63 9.70
CA GLN A 84 30.05 -17.32 9.45
C GLN A 84 30.27 -18.44 10.45
#